data_AF-A0A1J1IQG3-F1
#
_entry.id   AF-A0A1J1IQG3-F1
#
_cell.length_a   1.000
_cell.length_b   1.000
_cell.length_c   1.000
_cell.angle_alpha   90.00
_cell.angle_beta   90.00
_cell.angle_gamma   90.00
#
_symmetry.space_group_name_H-M   'P 1'
#
loop_
_entity.id
_entity.type
_entity.pdbx_description
1 polymer ?
#
loop_
_entity_poly.entity_id
_entity_poly.type
_entity_poly.pdbx_seq_one_letter_code
_entity_poly.pdbx_strand_id
1 'polypeptide(L)'
;MEGQIHASQIAGQSDVNRARIGPEPRGKPVLRIVSSQIRSASQLAKDNKDQHSAITSKEHGGFIYVNAEEKSMEMRDITDRAAQTLFWTELFRGAAVTLAHIFKEPATINYPFEKGPLSPRFRGEHALRRYPSGEERCIACKLCEAICPAQAITIEAEERADGSRRTTRYDIDMTKCIYCGFCQEACPVDAIVEGPNFEFSTETHEELLYNKEKLLSNGDKWESEIASNIHADHLYR
;
A
#
# COMPACT_ATOMS: atom_id res chain seq x y z
N MET A 1 53.59 -1.65 -23.44
CA MET A 1 54.30 -0.42 -23.05
C MET A 1 53.20 0.61 -22.83
N GLU A 2 52.58 0.58 -21.64
CA GLU A 2 52.80 1.58 -20.58
C GLU A 2 52.21 2.95 -21.01
N GLY A 3 51.17 3.53 -20.43
CA GLY A 3 50.60 3.38 -19.08
C GLY A 3 51.13 4.46 -18.12
N GLN A 4 50.75 5.74 -18.31
CA GLN A 4 50.97 6.86 -17.36
C GLN A 4 49.79 7.84 -17.49
N ILE A 5 48.70 7.68 -16.73
CA ILE A 5 48.38 8.33 -15.42
C ILE A 5 49.00 9.71 -15.22
N HIS A 6 48.19 10.77 -15.36
CA HIS A 6 48.38 12.04 -14.67
C HIS A 6 47.16 12.29 -13.78
N ALA A 7 47.40 12.17 -12.48
CA ALA A 7 46.48 12.54 -11.42
C ALA A 7 46.80 13.97 -10.99
N SER A 8 45.80 14.86 -11.00
CA SER A 8 45.67 15.95 -10.02
C SER A 8 44.45 16.82 -10.32
N GLN A 9 43.66 17.07 -9.28
CA GLN A 9 42.69 18.16 -9.11
C GLN A 9 41.28 17.98 -9.69
N ILE A 10 40.46 17.19 -8.99
CA ILE A 10 39.12 17.66 -8.56
C ILE A 10 38.93 17.19 -7.11
N ALA A 11 39.43 17.98 -6.17
CA ALA A 11 39.03 17.92 -4.78
C ALA A 11 37.87 18.91 -4.63
N GLY A 12 36.67 18.41 -4.32
CA GLY A 12 35.51 19.25 -3.99
C GLY A 12 34.22 18.66 -4.53
N GLN A 13 33.37 18.23 -3.59
CA GLN A 13 31.95 17.88 -3.76
C GLN A 13 31.64 16.47 -4.27
N SER A 14 31.94 15.47 -3.44
CA SER A 14 31.30 14.15 -3.52
C SER A 14 30.85 13.66 -2.13
N ASP A 15 30.23 14.52 -1.34
CA ASP A 15 29.82 14.20 0.04
C ASP A 15 28.36 14.60 0.37
N VAL A 16 27.40 14.33 -0.54
CA VAL A 16 25.97 14.50 -0.21
C VAL A 16 25.09 13.28 -0.55
N ASN A 17 25.53 12.36 -1.42
CA ASN A 17 24.70 11.20 -1.83
C ASN A 17 25.14 9.86 -1.26
N ARG A 18 25.29 9.81 0.07
CA ARG A 18 25.28 8.55 0.83
C ARG A 18 24.14 8.56 1.84
N ALA A 19 22.92 8.85 1.36
CA ALA A 19 21.70 8.62 2.11
C ALA A 19 21.39 7.12 2.14
N ARG A 20 22.04 6.45 3.09
CA ARG A 20 21.61 5.27 3.85
C ARG A 20 20.44 4.49 3.21
N ILE A 21 20.80 3.45 2.46
CA ILE A 21 19.99 2.22 2.43
C ILE A 21 19.87 1.78 3.89
N GLY A 22 18.68 1.96 4.46
CA GLY A 22 18.40 1.52 5.82
C GLY A 22 18.66 0.01 5.92
N PRO A 23 19.21 -0.47 7.05
CA PRO A 23 19.41 -1.90 7.22
C PRO A 23 18.04 -2.59 7.17
N GLU A 24 17.95 -3.65 6.37
CA GLU A 24 16.93 -4.69 6.42
C GLU A 24 16.56 -4.97 7.89
N PRO A 25 15.27 -5.07 8.26
CA PRO A 25 14.87 -5.25 9.64
C PRO A 25 15.34 -6.62 10.13
N ARG A 26 16.53 -6.64 10.74
CA ARG A 26 17.03 -7.74 11.54
C ARG A 26 15.99 -8.03 12.61
N GLY A 27 15.34 -9.19 12.48
CA GLY A 27 14.40 -9.72 13.46
C GLY A 27 14.94 -9.53 14.87
N LYS A 28 14.18 -8.83 15.71
CA LYS A 28 14.52 -8.63 17.11
C LYS A 28 14.68 -10.01 17.78
N PRO A 29 15.67 -10.20 18.66
CA PRO A 29 15.84 -11.47 19.36
C PRO A 29 14.63 -11.67 20.26
N VAL A 30 13.78 -12.62 19.90
CA VAL A 30 12.75 -13.14 20.81
C VAL A 30 13.51 -13.73 21.99
N LEU A 31 13.34 -13.12 23.16
CA LEU A 31 13.90 -13.56 24.43
C LEU A 31 13.41 -15.00 24.67
N ARG A 32 14.26 -15.98 24.36
CA ARG A 32 13.99 -17.40 24.54
C ARG A 32 14.23 -17.72 26.02
N ILE A 33 13.22 -17.44 26.85
CA ILE A 33 13.17 -17.99 28.20
C ILE A 33 12.99 -19.50 28.04
N VAL A 34 14.09 -20.23 28.18
CA VAL A 34 14.08 -21.68 28.39
C VAL A 34 13.57 -21.90 29.80
N SER A 35 12.26 -22.12 29.98
CA SER A 35 11.77 -22.75 31.19
C SER A 35 11.80 -24.26 31.00
N SER A 36 12.82 -24.84 31.60
CA SER A 36 12.96 -26.26 31.89
C SER A 36 11.64 -26.87 32.39
N GLN A 37 11.35 -28.04 31.86
CA GLN A 37 10.30 -28.95 32.28
C GLN A 37 10.26 -29.14 33.81
N ILE A 38 9.13 -28.79 34.43
CA ILE A 38 8.49 -29.60 35.47
C ILE A 38 6.98 -29.47 35.22
N ARG A 39 6.37 -30.51 34.64
CA ARG A 39 4.91 -30.58 34.51
C ARG A 39 4.34 -30.90 35.89
N SER A 40 3.65 -29.96 36.51
CA SER A 40 2.90 -30.19 37.76
C SER A 40 1.64 -31.01 37.47
N ALA A 41 1.24 -31.85 38.42
CA ALA A 41 0.03 -32.68 38.35
C ALA A 41 -1.27 -31.91 38.03
N SER A 42 -1.26 -30.58 38.17
CA SER A 42 -2.35 -29.68 37.76
C SER A 42 -2.54 -29.54 36.25
N GLN A 43 -1.57 -29.95 35.42
CA GLN A 43 -1.74 -29.96 33.96
C GLN A 43 -2.58 -31.15 33.48
N LEU A 44 -2.55 -32.28 34.16
CA LEU A 44 -3.45 -33.42 33.88
C LEU A 44 -4.91 -33.14 34.29
N ALA A 45 -5.15 -32.17 35.18
CA ALA A 45 -6.50 -31.72 35.54
C ALA A 45 -7.11 -30.76 34.51
N LYS A 46 -6.31 -30.22 33.57
CA LYS A 46 -6.79 -29.38 32.47
C LYS A 46 -7.39 -30.22 31.34
N ASP A 47 -6.88 -31.42 31.11
CA ASP A 47 -7.38 -32.34 30.07
C ASP A 47 -8.77 -32.97 30.39
N ASN A 48 -9.27 -32.83 31.63
CA ASN A 48 -10.56 -33.40 32.07
C ASN A 48 -11.62 -32.34 32.41
N LYS A 49 -11.36 -31.06 32.14
CA LYS A 49 -12.31 -29.95 32.34
C LYS A 49 -12.59 -29.18 31.04
N ASP A 50 -12.29 -29.81 29.91
CA ASP A 50 -12.82 -29.49 28.57
C ASP A 50 -14.24 -30.07 28.36
N GLN A 51 -14.81 -30.69 29.40
CA GLN A 51 -16.18 -31.20 29.40
C GLN A 51 -17.11 -30.16 30.04
N HIS A 52 -18.14 -29.74 29.29
CA HIS A 52 -19.15 -28.70 29.56
C HIS A 52 -18.87 -27.29 29.02
N SER A 53 -18.62 -27.18 27.70
CA SER A 53 -19.62 -26.64 26.76
C SER A 53 -19.06 -26.68 25.34
N ALA A 54 -19.17 -27.87 24.74
CA ALA A 54 -19.09 -27.98 23.30
C ALA A 54 -20.12 -27.00 22.72
N ILE A 55 -19.65 -26.06 21.89
CA ILE A 55 -20.46 -25.34 20.91
C ILE A 55 -21.16 -26.44 20.09
N THR A 56 -22.36 -26.81 20.51
CA THR A 56 -23.14 -27.83 19.82
C THR A 56 -23.91 -27.08 18.74
N SER A 57 -23.18 -26.47 17.81
CA SER A 57 -23.79 -26.05 16.55
C SER A 57 -24.27 -27.32 15.86
N LYS A 58 -25.59 -27.51 15.76
CA LYS A 58 -26.16 -28.56 14.91
C LYS A 58 -25.70 -28.30 13.47
N GLU A 59 -24.63 -28.98 13.05
CA GLU A 59 -24.21 -28.96 11.66
C GLU A 59 -25.22 -29.78 10.84
N HIS A 60 -26.01 -29.09 10.03
CA HIS A 60 -26.84 -29.71 9.02
C HIS A 60 -26.41 -29.15 7.67
N GLY A 61 -25.77 -29.97 6.83
CA GLY A 61 -25.57 -29.65 5.42
C GLY A 61 -24.64 -28.47 5.08
N GLY A 62 -23.52 -28.30 5.79
CA GLY A 62 -22.44 -27.40 5.37
C GLY A 62 -22.62 -25.91 5.70
N PHE A 63 -23.60 -25.56 6.53
CA PHE A 63 -23.72 -24.22 7.10
C PHE A 63 -23.81 -24.28 8.63
N ILE A 64 -23.29 -23.23 9.28
CA ILE A 64 -23.25 -23.11 10.73
C ILE A 64 -24.34 -22.13 11.15
N TYR A 65 -25.25 -22.59 12.00
CA TYR A 65 -26.23 -21.71 12.61
C TYR A 65 -25.61 -20.94 13.78
N VAL A 66 -25.51 -19.62 13.63
CA VAL A 66 -25.07 -18.72 14.71
C VAL A 66 -26.23 -18.56 15.70
N ASN A 67 -25.94 -18.73 17.00
CA ASN A 67 -26.91 -18.65 18.10
C ASN A 67 -28.03 -19.71 18.07
N ALA A 68 -27.75 -20.93 17.58
CA ALA A 68 -28.71 -22.04 17.61
C ALA A 68 -28.86 -22.74 18.98
N GLU A 69 -28.16 -22.26 19.99
CA GLU A 69 -28.14 -22.87 21.32
C GLU A 69 -29.34 -22.40 22.16
N GLU A 70 -30.10 -23.37 22.67
CA GLU A 70 -31.17 -23.11 23.62
C GLU A 70 -30.59 -22.93 25.03
N LYS A 71 -31.07 -21.91 25.76
CA LYS A 71 -30.57 -21.59 27.09
C LYS A 71 -31.09 -22.62 28.12
N SER A 72 -30.20 -23.14 28.95
CA SER A 72 -30.53 -24.04 30.07
C SER A 72 -31.46 -23.39 31.10
N MET A 73 -32.31 -24.22 31.73
CA MET A 73 -33.25 -23.83 32.79
C MET A 73 -32.79 -24.27 34.19
N GLU A 74 -31.50 -24.60 34.33
CA GLU A 74 -30.90 -24.93 35.63
C GLU A 74 -30.93 -23.71 36.56
N MET A 75 -31.20 -23.93 37.85
CA MET A 75 -31.34 -22.84 38.83
C MET A 75 -30.09 -21.94 38.88
N ARG A 76 -28.90 -22.53 38.71
CA ARG A 76 -27.61 -21.80 38.70
C ARG A 76 -27.50 -20.82 37.52
N ASP A 77 -27.82 -21.27 36.31
CA ASP A 77 -27.73 -20.45 35.10
C ASP A 77 -28.79 -19.33 35.09
N ILE A 78 -29.96 -19.60 35.68
CA ILE A 78 -30.99 -18.57 35.88
C ILE A 78 -30.52 -17.50 36.87
N THR A 79 -29.91 -17.92 38.00
CA THR A 79 -29.36 -16.95 38.97
C THR A 79 -28.21 -16.13 38.41
N ASP A 80 -27.32 -16.74 37.60
CA ASP A 80 -26.20 -16.03 36.96
C ASP A 80 -26.70 -15.01 35.93
N ARG A 81 -27.72 -15.35 35.15
CA ARG A 81 -28.35 -14.41 34.19
C ARG A 81 -29.09 -13.28 34.89
N ALA A 82 -29.75 -13.56 36.01
CA ALA A 82 -30.38 -12.54 36.83
C ALA A 82 -29.32 -11.59 37.44
N ALA A 83 -28.20 -12.13 37.93
CA ALA A 83 -27.07 -11.34 38.42
C ALA A 83 -26.43 -10.49 37.32
N GLN A 84 -26.25 -11.05 36.12
CA GLN A 84 -25.78 -10.33 34.93
C GLN A 84 -26.69 -9.14 34.59
N THR A 85 -28.01 -9.32 34.71
CA THR A 85 -29.01 -8.29 34.41
C THR A 85 -29.04 -7.20 35.48
N LEU A 86 -28.92 -7.56 36.76
CA LEU A 86 -29.01 -6.61 37.89
C LEU A 86 -27.70 -5.86 38.16
N PHE A 87 -26.55 -6.53 38.01
CA PHE A 87 -25.23 -5.98 38.33
C PHE A 87 -24.42 -5.56 37.10
N TRP A 88 -25.01 -5.67 35.89
CA TRP A 88 -24.39 -5.27 34.62
C TRP A 88 -22.95 -5.78 34.45
N THR A 89 -22.71 -7.03 34.83
CA THR A 89 -21.35 -7.61 34.84
C THR A 89 -20.69 -7.59 33.46
N GLU A 90 -21.47 -7.80 32.39
CA GLU A 90 -20.97 -7.68 31.00
C GLU A 90 -20.58 -6.25 30.62
N LEU A 91 -21.26 -5.24 31.17
CA LEU A 91 -20.93 -3.85 30.89
C LEU A 91 -19.56 -3.50 31.48
N PHE A 92 -19.28 -3.94 32.71
CA PHE A 92 -17.97 -3.78 33.33
C PHE A 92 -16.89 -4.62 32.63
N ARG A 93 -17.22 -5.82 32.17
CA ARG A 93 -16.32 -6.64 31.35
C ARG A 93 -15.95 -5.92 30.04
N GLY A 94 -16.92 -5.30 29.38
CA GLY A 94 -16.69 -4.47 28.19
C GLY A 94 -15.85 -3.23 28.49
N ALA A 95 -16.15 -2.54 29.59
CA ALA A 95 -15.39 -1.37 30.04
C ALA A 95 -13.93 -1.72 30.40
N ALA A 96 -13.67 -2.92 30.92
CA ALA A 96 -12.31 -3.37 31.18
C ALA A 96 -11.50 -3.54 29.87
N VAL A 97 -12.14 -3.98 28.79
CA VAL A 97 -11.50 -4.07 27.47
C VAL A 97 -11.17 -2.69 26.92
N THR A 98 -12.07 -1.71 27.06
CA THR A 98 -11.78 -0.33 26.61
C THR A 98 -10.69 0.31 27.46
N LEU A 99 -10.71 0.10 28.78
CA LEU A 99 -9.64 0.52 29.69
C LEU A 99 -8.30 -0.12 29.30
N ALA A 100 -8.28 -1.38 28.88
CA ALA A 100 -7.06 -2.02 28.40
C ALA A 100 -6.48 -1.37 27.13
N HIS A 101 -7.31 -0.72 26.30
CA HIS A 101 -6.82 0.02 25.13
C HIS A 101 -6.15 1.35 25.49
N ILE A 102 -6.47 1.95 26.64
CA ILE A 102 -5.81 3.18 27.12
C ILE A 102 -4.32 2.92 27.40
N PHE A 103 -3.96 1.71 27.81
CA PHE A 103 -2.57 1.32 28.09
C PHE A 103 -1.81 0.78 26.87
N LYS A 104 -2.44 0.72 25.69
CA LYS A 104 -1.76 0.36 24.45
C LYS A 104 -1.13 1.61 23.82
N GLU A 105 0.00 1.42 23.16
CA GLU A 105 0.61 2.47 22.34
C GLU A 105 -0.33 2.84 21.18
N PRO A 106 -0.55 4.14 20.89
CA PRO A 106 -1.42 4.57 19.79
C PRO A 106 -0.78 4.26 18.43
N ALA A 107 -1.57 3.74 17.50
CA ALA A 107 -1.12 3.43 16.14
C ALA A 107 -1.12 4.64 15.19
N THR A 108 -1.03 5.86 15.73
CA THR A 108 -1.06 7.11 14.97
C THR A 108 0.33 7.47 14.46
N ILE A 109 0.47 7.67 13.15
CA ILE A 109 1.69 8.24 12.55
C ILE A 109 1.67 9.76 12.63
N ASN A 110 2.85 10.38 12.77
CA ASN A 110 2.96 11.85 12.81
C ASN A 110 3.07 12.45 11.40
N TYR A 111 1.96 12.45 10.65
CA TYR A 111 1.90 13.14 9.36
C TYR A 111 1.98 14.66 9.56
N PRO A 112 2.83 15.42 8.82
CA PRO A 112 3.53 15.09 7.57
C PRO A 112 4.99 14.62 7.70
N PHE A 113 5.52 14.51 8.92
CA PHE A 113 6.94 14.15 9.14
C PHE A 113 7.20 12.66 8.96
N GLU A 114 6.22 11.84 9.28
CA GLU A 114 6.21 10.40 9.06
C GLU A 114 5.09 10.06 8.07
N LYS A 115 5.44 9.39 6.97
CA LYS A 115 4.48 8.94 5.94
C LYS A 115 4.20 7.45 6.08
N GLY A 116 3.00 7.03 5.69
CA GLY A 116 2.64 5.62 5.64
C GLY A 116 3.52 4.84 4.66
N PRO A 117 3.76 3.54 4.90
CA PRO A 117 4.52 2.72 3.98
C PRO A 117 3.76 2.54 2.65
N LEU A 118 4.41 2.86 1.53
CA LEU A 118 3.87 2.69 0.18
C LEU A 118 4.59 1.54 -0.54
N SER A 119 3.83 0.77 -1.32
CA SER A 119 4.41 -0.25 -2.19
C SER A 119 4.95 0.37 -3.49
N PRO A 120 5.95 -0.24 -4.16
CA PRO A 120 6.40 0.21 -5.48
C PRO A 120 5.32 0.21 -6.58
N ARG A 121 4.21 -0.51 -6.35
CA ARG A 121 3.04 -0.60 -7.25
C ARG A 121 1.97 0.44 -6.97
N PHE A 122 2.25 1.38 -6.06
CA PHE A 122 1.32 2.44 -5.73
C PHE A 122 0.99 3.26 -6.99
N ARG A 123 -0.26 3.69 -7.07
CA ARG A 123 -0.84 4.40 -8.22
C ARG A 123 -1.18 5.82 -7.80
N GLY A 124 -0.46 6.79 -8.34
CA GLY A 124 -0.60 8.21 -8.01
C GLY A 124 -0.67 9.10 -9.25
N GLU A 125 -0.02 10.25 -9.18
CA GLU A 125 0.00 11.29 -10.21
C GLU A 125 0.57 10.75 -11.53
N HIS A 126 -0.09 11.05 -12.64
CA HIS A 126 0.37 10.59 -13.95
C HIS A 126 1.61 11.36 -14.42
N ALA A 127 2.50 10.66 -15.11
CA ALA A 127 3.70 11.22 -15.68
C ALA A 127 4.00 10.64 -17.07
N LEU A 128 4.49 11.48 -17.97
CA LEU A 128 5.03 11.06 -19.26
C LEU A 128 6.56 10.96 -19.17
N ARG A 129 7.10 9.80 -19.48
CA ARG A 129 8.53 9.51 -19.37
C ARG A 129 9.30 9.74 -20.66
N ARG A 130 10.61 9.88 -20.50
CA ARG A 130 11.59 9.97 -21.59
C ARG A 130 12.45 8.71 -21.67
N TYR A 131 13.02 8.49 -22.84
CA TYR A 131 14.14 7.57 -23.02
C TYR A 131 15.40 8.13 -22.35
N PRO A 132 16.41 7.30 -22.07
CA PRO A 132 17.71 7.77 -21.58
C PRO A 132 18.41 8.77 -22.51
N SER A 133 18.02 8.81 -23.79
CA SER A 133 18.47 9.80 -24.77
C SER A 133 17.83 11.19 -24.62
N GLY A 134 16.82 11.35 -23.76
CA GLY A 134 16.05 12.57 -23.56
C GLY A 134 14.79 12.70 -24.44
N GLU A 135 14.63 11.81 -25.42
CA GLU A 135 13.46 11.78 -26.31
C GLU A 135 12.21 11.25 -25.57
N GLU A 136 11.03 11.79 -25.84
CA GLU A 136 9.79 11.28 -25.24
C GLU A 136 9.47 9.85 -25.69
N ARG A 137 8.98 9.01 -24.76
CA ARG A 137 8.64 7.62 -25.08
C ARG A 137 7.38 7.48 -25.92
N CYS A 138 6.46 8.44 -25.81
CA CYS A 138 5.14 8.35 -26.43
C CYS A 138 5.23 8.35 -27.97
N ILE A 139 4.65 7.33 -28.60
CA ILE A 139 4.56 7.17 -30.06
C ILE A 139 3.16 7.45 -30.62
N ALA A 140 2.30 8.09 -29.81
CA ALA A 140 0.92 8.42 -30.17
C ALA A 140 0.09 7.21 -30.70
N CYS A 141 0.24 6.04 -30.09
CA CYS A 141 -0.47 4.81 -30.50
C CYS A 141 -1.98 4.82 -30.17
N LYS A 142 -2.41 5.70 -29.26
CA LYS A 142 -3.80 5.85 -28.78
C LYS A 142 -4.41 4.65 -28.04
N LEU A 143 -3.62 3.64 -27.69
CA LEU A 143 -4.11 2.50 -26.89
C LEU A 143 -4.58 2.94 -25.48
N CYS A 144 -3.83 3.85 -24.84
CA CYS A 144 -4.17 4.35 -23.50
C CYS A 144 -5.49 5.12 -23.48
N GLU A 145 -5.82 5.82 -24.57
CA GLU A 145 -7.11 6.52 -24.74
C GLU A 145 -8.25 5.52 -24.91
N ALA A 146 -8.05 4.45 -25.70
CA ALA A 146 -9.05 3.42 -25.92
C ALA A 146 -9.36 2.58 -24.67
N ILE A 147 -8.36 2.25 -23.86
CA ILE A 147 -8.53 1.41 -22.66
C ILE A 147 -9.05 2.18 -21.45
N CYS A 148 -8.98 3.52 -21.46
CA CYS A 148 -9.36 4.33 -20.31
C CYS A 148 -10.87 4.16 -20.02
N PRO A 149 -11.25 3.56 -18.87
CA PRO A 149 -12.66 3.25 -18.59
C PRO A 149 -13.51 4.51 -18.39
N ALA A 150 -12.89 5.60 -17.92
CA ALA A 150 -13.55 6.89 -17.72
C ALA A 150 -13.34 7.87 -18.90
N GLN A 151 -12.66 7.45 -19.97
CA GLN A 151 -12.34 8.28 -21.13
C GLN A 151 -11.74 9.65 -20.76
N ALA A 152 -10.84 9.66 -19.77
CA ALA A 152 -10.22 10.87 -19.24
C ALA A 152 -9.07 11.41 -20.12
N ILE A 153 -8.57 10.59 -21.05
CA ILE A 153 -7.40 10.91 -21.89
C ILE A 153 -7.88 11.34 -23.26
N THR A 154 -7.32 12.42 -23.81
CA THR A 154 -7.53 12.82 -25.21
C THR A 154 -6.20 13.00 -25.93
N ILE A 155 -6.04 12.35 -27.08
CA ILE A 155 -4.77 12.31 -27.81
C ILE A 155 -4.94 12.77 -29.25
N GLU A 156 -4.12 13.72 -29.68
CA GLU A 156 -3.96 14.12 -31.09
C GLU A 156 -2.52 13.83 -31.53
N ALA A 157 -2.38 13.30 -32.75
CA ALA A 157 -1.13 12.79 -33.27
C ALA A 157 -0.82 13.46 -34.61
N GLU A 158 0.39 13.97 -34.76
CA GLU A 158 0.90 14.54 -36.01
C GLU A 158 2.32 14.03 -36.27
N GLU A 159 2.74 14.13 -37.53
CA GLU A 159 4.11 13.84 -37.93
C GLU A 159 5.01 15.04 -37.60
N ARG A 160 6.07 14.80 -36.82
CA ARG A 160 7.08 15.82 -36.56
C ARG A 160 7.95 16.03 -37.80
N ALA A 161 8.65 17.16 -37.87
CA ALA A 161 9.62 17.47 -38.93
C ALA A 161 10.65 16.35 -39.19
N ASP A 162 10.96 15.54 -38.18
CA ASP A 162 11.90 14.41 -38.26
C ASP A 162 11.26 13.12 -38.83
N GLY A 163 9.99 13.16 -39.24
CA GLY A 163 9.21 12.00 -39.72
C GLY A 163 8.72 11.07 -38.61
N SER A 164 9.05 11.33 -37.35
CA SER A 164 8.54 10.57 -36.21
C SER A 164 7.11 10.97 -35.86
N ARG A 165 6.25 9.99 -35.62
CA ARG A 165 4.88 10.21 -35.13
C ARG A 165 4.90 10.58 -33.64
N ARG A 166 4.41 11.77 -33.30
CA ARG A 166 4.37 12.30 -31.92
C ARG A 166 3.01 12.90 -31.58
N THR A 167 2.77 13.12 -30.30
CA THR A 167 1.54 13.76 -29.84
C THR A 167 1.68 15.27 -29.88
N THR A 168 0.73 15.96 -30.49
CA THR A 168 0.60 17.43 -30.36
C THR A 168 -0.17 17.77 -29.10
N ARG A 169 -1.26 17.03 -28.86
CA ARG A 169 -2.10 17.13 -27.68
C ARG A 169 -2.13 15.80 -26.94
N TYR A 170 -1.90 15.84 -25.64
CA TYR A 170 -2.01 14.69 -24.75
C TYR A 170 -2.52 15.21 -23.42
N ASP A 171 -3.83 15.20 -23.26
CA ASP A 171 -4.47 15.82 -22.11
C ASP A 171 -5.15 14.76 -21.26
N ILE A 172 -5.04 14.92 -19.95
CA ILE A 172 -5.66 14.04 -18.96
C ILE A 172 -6.45 14.88 -17.98
N ASP A 173 -7.74 14.58 -17.88
CA ASP A 173 -8.62 15.15 -16.88
C ASP A 173 -8.55 14.33 -15.59
N MET A 174 -7.83 14.84 -14.58
CA MET A 174 -7.65 14.14 -13.29
C MET A 174 -8.96 14.04 -12.50
N THR A 175 -9.99 14.82 -12.85
CA THR A 175 -11.31 14.76 -12.21
C THR A 175 -12.14 13.58 -12.72
N LYS A 176 -11.87 13.13 -13.95
CA LYS A 176 -12.47 11.91 -14.53
C LYS A 176 -11.65 10.66 -14.25
N CYS A 177 -10.34 10.81 -14.08
CA CYS A 177 -9.45 9.68 -13.86
C CYS A 177 -9.82 8.92 -12.58
N ILE A 178 -9.92 7.59 -12.69
CA ILE A 178 -10.21 6.69 -11.56
C ILE A 178 -8.95 6.00 -10.99
N TYR A 179 -7.75 6.38 -11.45
CA TYR A 179 -6.46 5.85 -11.00
C TYR A 179 -6.36 4.31 -11.01
N CYS A 180 -6.83 3.71 -12.11
CA CYS A 180 -6.90 2.26 -12.26
C CYS A 180 -5.59 1.60 -12.72
N GLY A 181 -4.65 2.34 -13.32
CA GLY A 181 -3.40 1.79 -13.87
C GLY A 181 -3.49 1.16 -15.25
N PHE A 182 -4.66 1.10 -15.90
CA PHE A 182 -4.77 0.46 -17.23
C PHE A 182 -3.96 1.17 -18.30
N CYS A 183 -3.79 2.50 -18.21
CA CYS A 183 -2.97 3.25 -19.16
C CYS A 183 -1.48 2.88 -19.07
N GLN A 184 -0.99 2.56 -17.87
CA GLN A 184 0.38 2.13 -17.61
C GLN A 184 0.64 0.72 -18.17
N GLU A 185 -0.30 -0.20 -17.97
CA GLU A 185 -0.16 -1.58 -18.46
C GLU A 185 -0.41 -1.71 -19.98
N ALA A 186 -1.30 -0.89 -20.53
CA ALA A 186 -1.60 -0.91 -21.97
C ALA A 186 -0.56 -0.21 -22.84
N CYS A 187 0.36 0.56 -22.25
CA CYS A 187 1.34 1.31 -23.03
C CYS A 187 2.44 0.38 -23.56
N PRO A 188 2.61 0.21 -24.89
CA PRO A 188 3.59 -0.73 -25.44
C PRO A 188 5.06 -0.27 -25.27
N VAL A 189 5.27 0.96 -24.83
CA VAL A 189 6.60 1.62 -24.75
C VAL A 189 6.87 2.24 -23.37
N ASP A 190 6.01 1.94 -22.38
CA ASP A 190 6.07 2.50 -21.02
C ASP A 190 6.16 4.04 -21.01
N ALA A 191 5.37 4.70 -21.87
CA ALA A 191 5.40 6.16 -21.99
C ALA A 191 4.63 6.87 -20.88
N ILE A 192 3.40 6.44 -20.61
CA ILE A 192 2.61 6.93 -19.49
C ILE A 192 2.73 5.97 -18.31
N VAL A 193 2.94 6.53 -17.13
CA VAL A 193 3.03 5.78 -15.89
C VAL A 193 2.26 6.52 -14.80
N GLU A 194 1.73 5.76 -13.85
CA GLU A 194 1.23 6.31 -12.59
C GLU A 194 2.41 6.41 -11.62
N GLY A 195 2.79 7.64 -11.27
CA GLY A 195 3.91 7.94 -10.41
C GLY A 195 3.60 7.74 -8.92
N PRO A 196 4.63 7.90 -8.06
CA PRO A 196 4.49 7.70 -6.61
C PRO A 196 3.82 8.89 -5.90
N ASN A 197 3.70 10.05 -6.55
CA ASN A 197 3.16 11.25 -5.93
C ASN A 197 1.66 11.14 -5.71
N PHE A 198 1.18 11.45 -4.50
CA PHE A 198 -0.24 11.48 -4.16
C PHE A 198 -0.68 12.81 -3.54
N GLU A 199 0.27 13.71 -3.23
CA GLU A 199 0.02 14.98 -2.55
C GLU A 199 0.00 16.12 -3.57
N PHE A 200 -0.99 16.12 -4.46
CA PHE A 200 -1.14 17.14 -5.52
C PHE A 200 -2.54 17.77 -5.55
N SER A 201 -3.19 17.88 -4.39
CA SER A 201 -4.44 18.63 -4.27
C SER A 201 -4.22 20.09 -4.70
N THR A 202 -5.13 20.59 -5.52
CA THR A 202 -5.11 21.95 -6.08
C THR A 202 -6.27 22.76 -5.51
N GLU A 203 -6.16 24.08 -5.56
CA GLU A 203 -7.22 24.99 -5.10
C GLU A 203 -8.31 25.17 -6.16
N THR A 204 -7.94 25.04 -7.44
CA THR A 204 -8.83 25.25 -8.59
C THR A 204 -9.03 23.96 -9.40
N HIS A 205 -10.12 23.92 -10.17
CA HIS A 205 -10.48 22.78 -11.01
C HIS A 205 -9.65 22.74 -12.31
N GLU A 206 -9.37 23.90 -12.88
CA GLU A 206 -8.56 24.05 -14.10
C GLU A 206 -7.14 23.51 -13.93
N GLU A 207 -6.58 23.56 -12.72
CA GLU A 207 -5.27 22.98 -12.44
C GLU A 207 -5.25 21.46 -12.57
N LEU A 208 -6.40 20.77 -12.42
CA LEU A 208 -6.54 19.31 -12.55
C LEU A 208 -6.72 18.84 -14.00
N LEU A 209 -6.83 19.77 -14.94
CA LEU A 209 -6.86 19.49 -16.38
C LEU A 209 -5.42 19.53 -16.90
N TYR A 210 -4.77 18.37 -16.91
CA TYR A 210 -3.36 18.29 -17.23
C TYR A 210 -3.16 18.26 -18.75
N ASN A 211 -2.31 19.16 -19.21
CA ASN A 211 -1.80 19.15 -20.58
C ASN A 211 -0.55 18.27 -20.70
N LYS A 212 -0.14 17.98 -21.94
CA LYS A 212 1.09 17.21 -22.25
C LYS A 212 2.32 17.75 -21.52
N GLU A 213 2.49 19.07 -21.50
CA GLU A 213 3.64 19.74 -20.89
C GLU A 213 3.71 19.49 -19.37
N LYS A 214 2.56 19.54 -18.69
CA LYS A 214 2.47 19.27 -17.27
C LYS A 214 2.86 17.82 -16.97
N LEU A 215 2.37 16.87 -17.75
CA LEU A 215 2.69 15.45 -17.61
C LEU A 215 4.18 15.15 -17.88
N LEU A 216 4.79 15.83 -18.85
CA LEU A 216 6.24 15.74 -19.09
C LEU A 216 7.03 16.35 -17.92
N SER A 217 6.61 17.50 -17.40
CA SER A 217 7.27 18.12 -16.24
C SER A 217 7.21 17.23 -14.99
N ASN A 218 6.11 16.50 -14.81
CA ASN A 218 5.97 15.51 -13.75
C ASN A 218 6.91 14.32 -13.96
N GLY A 219 7.03 13.83 -15.20
CA GLY A 219 8.01 12.81 -15.57
C GLY A 219 9.43 13.25 -15.27
N ASP A 220 9.82 14.44 -15.72
CA ASP A 220 11.16 14.99 -15.48
C ASP A 220 11.45 15.17 -13.98
N LYS A 221 10.45 15.53 -13.17
CA LYS A 221 10.56 15.66 -11.71
C LYS A 221 10.72 14.30 -10.99
N TRP A 222 9.96 13.28 -11.41
CA TRP A 222 9.83 12.00 -10.70
C TRP A 222 10.55 10.83 -11.36
N GLU A 223 11.26 11.04 -12.46
CA GLU A 223 11.89 9.97 -13.27
C GLU A 223 12.78 9.03 -12.44
N SER A 224 13.54 9.57 -11.49
CA SER A 224 14.44 8.77 -10.64
C SER A 224 13.70 7.73 -9.78
N GLU A 225 12.54 8.11 -9.24
CA GLU A 225 11.72 7.26 -8.37
C GLU A 225 10.81 6.34 -9.19
N ILE A 226 10.28 6.83 -10.30
CA ILE A 226 9.52 6.03 -11.25
C ILE A 226 10.40 4.90 -11.82
N ALA A 227 11.66 5.22 -12.19
CA ALA A 227 12.60 4.23 -12.70
C ALA A 227 12.95 3.16 -11.65
N SER A 228 13.13 3.55 -10.38
CA SER A 228 13.42 2.58 -9.30
C SER A 228 12.22 1.68 -9.01
N ASN A 229 11.00 2.24 -8.99
CA ASN A 229 9.76 1.48 -8.78
C ASN A 229 9.51 0.49 -9.93
N ILE A 230 9.71 0.92 -11.18
CA ILE A 230 9.58 0.01 -12.34
C ILE A 230 10.68 -1.05 -12.33
N HIS A 231 11.90 -0.71 -11.93
CA HIS A 231 12.95 -1.70 -11.74
C HIS A 231 12.57 -2.75 -10.68
N ALA A 232 11.84 -2.39 -9.63
CA ALA A 232 11.34 -3.34 -8.65
C ALA A 232 10.16 -4.19 -9.16
N ASP A 233 9.33 -3.66 -10.07
CA ASP A 233 8.04 -4.28 -10.48
C ASP A 233 8.07 -4.99 -11.84
N HIS A 234 9.00 -4.69 -12.74
CA HIS A 234 8.97 -5.11 -14.15
C HIS A 234 8.83 -6.62 -14.41
N LEU A 235 9.20 -7.49 -13.46
CA LEU A 235 9.08 -8.95 -13.60
C LEU A 235 7.65 -9.48 -13.41
N TYR A 236 6.75 -8.66 -12.87
CA TYR A 236 5.38 -9.06 -12.51
C TYR A 236 4.33 -8.51 -13.49
N ARG A 237 4.77 -7.88 -14.58
CA ARG A 237 3.92 -7.31 -15.63
C ARG A 237 3.86 -8.23 -16.85
#